data_AF-A0A2P2MAP3-F1
#
_entry.id   AF-A0A2P2MAP3-F1
#
_cell.length_a   1.000
_cell.length_b   1.000
_cell.length_c   1.000
_cell.angle_alpha   90.00
_cell.angle_beta   90.00
_cell.angle_gamma   90.00
#
_symmetry.space_group_name_H-M   'P 1'
#
loop_
_entity.id
_entity.type
_entity.pdbx_description
1 polymer ?
#
loop_
_entity_poly.entity_id
_entity_poly.type
_entity_poly.pdbx_seq_one_letter_code
_entity_poly.pdbx_strand_id
1 'polypeptide(L)'
;MDAAIRVFKRVSGLPEGDDSTYGAAGIAFCSIRFLVASTQAINLIGKQGSLIKSIQESTGASVRILSEDESPFYVAADERIVELQGEALKVLKALEAIVGHLRKFLIDHSVLPLFEKNVSMISTND
;
A
#
# COMPACT_ATOMS: atom_id res chain seq x y z
N MET A 1 7.71 -7.39 2.54
CA MET A 1 6.43 -6.71 2.82
C MET A 1 5.56 -7.48 3.81
N ASP A 2 5.67 -8.80 3.87
CA ASP A 2 4.95 -9.64 4.85
C ASP A 2 5.14 -9.23 6.31
N ALA A 3 6.27 -8.62 6.65
CA ALA A 3 6.52 -8.06 7.98
C ALA A 3 5.48 -6.99 8.37
N ALA A 4 5.07 -6.11 7.44
CA ALA A 4 4.08 -5.08 7.73
C ALA A 4 2.71 -5.69 8.06
N ILE A 5 2.32 -6.72 7.29
CA ILE A 5 1.07 -7.46 7.51
C ILE A 5 1.11 -8.21 8.85
N ARG A 6 2.23 -8.87 9.16
CA ARG A 6 2.44 -9.57 10.44
C ARG A 6 2.37 -8.61 11.63
N VAL A 7 3.05 -7.47 11.55
CA VAL A 7 3.00 -6.44 12.61
C VAL A 7 1.59 -5.93 12.79
N PHE A 8 0.86 -5.65 11.71
CA PHE A 8 -0.53 -5.21 11.82
C PHE A 8 -1.42 -6.26 12.48
N LYS A 9 -1.33 -7.54 12.06
CA LYS A 9 -2.09 -8.63 12.69
C LYS A 9 -1.78 -8.73 14.19
N ARG A 10 -0.49 -8.65 14.54
CA ARG A 10 -0.03 -8.72 15.93
C ARG A 10 -0.54 -7.56 16.79
N VAL A 11 -0.50 -6.33 16.27
CA VAL A 11 -0.95 -5.11 16.96
C VAL A 11 -2.46 -5.07 17.10
N SER A 12 -3.18 -5.47 16.06
CA SER A 12 -4.65 -5.50 16.04
C SER A 12 -5.25 -6.73 16.73
N GLY A 13 -4.42 -7.64 17.26
CA GLY A 13 -4.89 -8.87 17.92
C GLY A 13 -5.59 -9.86 16.98
N LEU A 14 -5.29 -9.78 15.67
CA LEU A 14 -5.83 -10.70 14.69
C LEU A 14 -5.04 -12.02 14.71
N PRO A 15 -5.71 -13.18 14.58
CA PRO A 15 -5.02 -14.46 14.48
C PRO A 15 -4.07 -14.48 13.28
N GLU A 16 -2.93 -15.13 13.44
CA GLU A 16 -1.93 -15.30 12.37
C GLU A 16 -2.36 -16.34 11.32
N GLY A 17 -3.48 -17.05 11.56
CA GLY A 17 -4.03 -18.08 10.70
C GLY A 17 -5.10 -17.61 9.71
N ASP A 18 -5.28 -18.43 8.69
CA ASP A 18 -6.15 -18.27 7.53
C ASP A 18 -7.57 -18.71 7.88
N ASP A 19 -8.37 -17.70 8.27
CA ASP A 19 -9.84 -17.65 8.27
C ASP A 19 -10.59 -18.65 9.20
N SER A 20 -11.35 -18.09 10.15
CA SER A 20 -12.70 -18.54 10.57
C SER A 20 -13.14 -18.07 11.95
N THR A 21 -12.33 -17.35 12.73
CA THR A 21 -12.84 -16.68 13.95
C THR A 21 -12.07 -15.42 14.28
N TYR A 22 -12.25 -14.40 13.46
CA TYR A 22 -11.94 -13.04 13.87
C TYR A 22 -12.97 -12.64 14.93
N GLY A 23 -12.64 -12.86 16.20
CA GLY A 23 -13.49 -12.48 17.33
C GLY A 23 -13.66 -10.96 17.43
N ALA A 24 -13.85 -10.44 18.65
CA ALA A 24 -14.00 -8.99 18.87
C ALA A 24 -12.88 -8.12 18.26
N ALA A 25 -11.67 -8.67 18.07
CA ALA A 25 -10.55 -8.00 17.42
C ALA A 25 -10.81 -7.67 15.93
N GLY A 26 -11.61 -8.48 15.22
CA GLY A 26 -11.91 -8.25 13.80
C GLY A 26 -12.81 -7.04 13.53
N ILE A 27 -13.69 -6.75 14.48
CA ILE A 27 -14.66 -5.64 14.45
C ILE A 27 -14.13 -4.37 15.13
N ALA A 28 -12.95 -4.42 15.76
CA ALA A 28 -12.33 -3.27 16.36
C ALA A 28 -11.97 -2.23 15.28
N PHE A 29 -12.34 -0.97 15.50
CA PHE A 29 -11.93 0.11 14.62
C PHE A 29 -10.47 0.47 14.85
N CYS A 30 -9.71 0.59 13.77
CA CYS A 30 -8.31 1.01 13.81
C CYS A 30 -8.00 2.01 12.69
N SER A 31 -6.88 2.72 12.88
CA SER A 31 -6.31 3.63 11.89
C SER A 31 -4.82 3.32 11.73
N ILE A 32 -4.35 3.23 10.49
CA ILE A 32 -2.92 3.09 10.17
C ILE A 32 -2.52 4.25 9.27
N ARG A 33 -1.32 4.78 9.50
CA ARG A 33 -0.65 5.71 8.59
C ARG A 33 0.71 5.17 8.23
N PHE A 34 1.07 5.29 6.95
CA PHE A 34 2.41 4.95 6.47
C PHE A 34 2.83 5.90 5.35
N LEU A 35 4.14 6.08 5.21
CA LEU A 35 4.74 6.91 4.18
C LEU A 35 4.98 6.10 2.91
N VAL A 36 4.73 6.74 1.77
CA VAL A 36 5.05 6.23 0.44
C VAL A 36 5.68 7.36 -0.38
N ALA A 37 6.46 7.00 -1.40
CA ALA A 37 6.95 8.01 -2.35
C ALA A 37 5.76 8.68 -3.07
N SER A 38 5.86 9.98 -3.37
CA SER A 38 4.84 10.75 -4.10
C SER A 38 4.49 10.11 -5.44
N THR A 39 5.47 9.50 -6.12
CA THR A 39 5.26 8.76 -7.38
C THR A 39 4.38 7.51 -7.18
N GLN A 40 4.61 6.78 -6.09
CA GLN A 40 3.78 5.64 -5.70
C GLN A 40 2.37 6.07 -5.29
N ALA A 41 2.23 7.18 -4.57
CA ALA A 41 0.94 7.73 -4.19
C ALA A 41 0.08 8.06 -5.41
N ILE A 42 0.64 8.75 -6.42
CA ILE A 42 -0.06 9.08 -7.67
C ILE A 42 -0.50 7.79 -8.40
N ASN A 43 0.39 6.80 -8.45
CA ASN A 43 0.08 5.52 -9.06
C ASN A 43 -1.03 4.77 -8.29
N LEU A 44 -1.04 4.86 -6.97
CA LEU A 44 -2.05 4.26 -6.08
C LEU A 44 -3.43 4.91 -6.24
N ILE A 45 -3.49 6.23 -6.45
CA ILE A 45 -4.73 6.94 -6.80
C ILE A 45 -5.28 6.37 -8.11
N GLY A 46 -4.40 6.15 -9.09
CA GLY A 46 -4.77 5.68 -10.42
C GLY A 46 -5.47 6.75 -11.25
N LYS A 47 -5.74 6.44 -12.53
CA LYS A 47 -6.39 7.39 -13.45
C LYS A 47 -7.77 7.78 -12.91
N GLN A 48 -8.02 9.07 -12.71
CA GLN A 48 -9.27 9.61 -12.13
C GLN A 48 -9.66 9.02 -10.76
N GLY A 49 -8.69 8.54 -9.98
CA GLY A 49 -8.96 7.92 -8.68
C GLY A 49 -9.58 6.51 -8.77
N SER A 50 -9.53 5.87 -9.93
CA SER A 50 -10.17 4.56 -10.15
C SER A 50 -9.62 3.46 -9.24
N LEU A 51 -8.30 3.40 -9.07
CA LEU A 51 -7.67 2.34 -8.29
C LEU A 51 -7.95 2.48 -6.80
N ILE A 52 -7.74 3.68 -6.24
CA ILE A 52 -8.00 3.92 -4.81
C ILE A 52 -9.48 3.69 -4.46
N LYS A 53 -10.42 4.07 -5.35
CA LYS A 53 -11.85 3.79 -5.18
C LYS A 53 -12.14 2.30 -5.21
N SER A 54 -11.56 1.57 -6.17
CA SER A 54 -11.71 0.11 -6.26
C SER A 54 -11.19 -0.61 -5.02
N ILE A 55 -10.07 -0.15 -4.44
CA ILE A 55 -9.56 -0.68 -3.17
C ILE A 55 -10.54 -0.40 -2.03
N GLN A 56 -11.08 0.82 -1.93
CA GLN A 56 -12.08 1.16 -0.92
C GLN A 56 -13.36 0.31 -1.05
N GLU A 57 -13.88 0.16 -2.26
CA GLU A 57 -15.08 -0.63 -2.54
C GLU A 57 -14.90 -2.13 -2.26
N SER A 58 -13.76 -2.70 -2.65
CA SER A 58 -13.49 -4.14 -2.47
C SER A 58 -13.17 -4.51 -1.01
N THR A 59 -12.61 -3.58 -0.24
CA THR A 59 -12.17 -3.85 1.14
C THR A 59 -13.14 -3.33 2.19
N GLY A 60 -13.94 -2.32 1.86
CA GLY A 60 -14.82 -1.60 2.77
C GLY A 60 -14.09 -0.69 3.76
N ALA A 61 -12.77 -0.51 3.63
CA ALA A 61 -12.00 0.44 4.44
C ALA A 61 -11.98 1.82 3.80
N SER A 62 -11.90 2.85 4.64
CA SER A 62 -11.60 4.21 4.17
C SER A 62 -10.10 4.30 3.88
N VAL A 63 -9.77 4.75 2.68
CA VAL A 63 -8.39 4.95 2.21
C VAL A 63 -8.24 6.40 1.81
N ARG A 64 -7.31 7.11 2.44
CA ARG A 64 -7.01 8.51 2.13
C ARG A 64 -5.53 8.69 1.88
N ILE A 65 -5.19 9.58 0.95
CA ILE A 65 -3.82 10.04 0.77
C ILE A 65 -3.84 11.51 1.16
N LEU A 66 -3.02 11.87 2.14
CA LEU A 66 -2.95 13.26 2.60
C LEU A 66 -2.33 14.13 1.52
N SER A 67 -2.92 15.30 1.35
CA SER A 67 -2.42 16.34 0.47
C SER A 67 -1.13 16.95 1.05
N GLU A 68 -0.40 17.70 0.24
CA GLU A 68 0.85 18.33 0.67
C GLU A 68 0.63 19.34 1.81
N ASP A 69 -0.49 20.06 1.77
CA ASP A 69 -0.95 21.00 2.80
C ASP A 69 -1.39 20.32 4.10
N GLU A 70 -1.82 19.07 4.04
CA GLU A 70 -2.21 18.26 5.19
C GLU A 70 -1.04 17.48 5.80
N SER A 71 0.12 17.49 5.12
CA SER A 71 1.29 16.71 5.52
C SER A 71 2.09 17.43 6.61
N PRO A 72 2.46 16.75 7.70
CA PRO A 72 3.31 17.32 8.75
C PRO A 72 4.68 17.76 8.24
N PHE A 73 5.31 18.71 8.94
CA PHE A 73 6.61 19.29 8.56
C PHE A 73 7.78 18.29 8.43
N TYR A 74 7.64 17.07 8.96
CA TYR A 74 8.65 16.03 8.90
C TYR A 74 8.54 15.12 7.67
N VAL A 75 7.50 15.30 6.83
CA VAL A 75 7.33 14.56 5.58
C VAL A 75 8.17 15.22 4.50
N ALA A 76 9.00 14.44 3.80
CA ALA A 76 9.79 14.97 2.71
C ALA A 76 8.89 15.36 1.53
N ALA A 77 9.35 16.29 0.69
CA ALA A 77 8.57 16.79 -0.45
C ALA A 77 8.20 15.68 -1.46
N ASP A 78 9.03 14.64 -1.55
CA ASP A 78 8.87 13.47 -2.39
C ASP A 78 8.15 12.30 -1.69
N GLU A 79 7.55 12.53 -0.52
CA GLU A 79 6.76 11.57 0.22
C GLU A 79 5.30 12.02 0.40
N ARG A 80 4.42 11.05 0.63
CA ARG A 80 3.01 11.25 0.98
C ARG A 80 2.59 10.27 2.06
N ILE A 81 1.63 10.67 2.90
CA ILE A 81 1.03 9.80 3.91
C ILE A 81 -0.21 9.13 3.32
N VAL A 82 -0.25 7.81 3.39
CA VAL A 82 -1.45 7.01 3.16
C VAL A 82 -2.06 6.66 4.51
N GLU A 83 -3.35 6.97 4.68
CA GLU A 83 -4.13 6.65 5.85
C GLU A 83 -5.21 5.62 5.52
N LEU A 84 -5.30 4.59 6.37
CA LEU A 84 -6.33 3.56 6.33
C LEU A 84 -7.15 3.61 7.60
N GLN A 85 -8.47 3.63 7.48
CA GLN A 85 -9.39 3.66 8.63
C GLN A 85 -10.56 2.70 8.43
N GLY A 86 -10.99 2.07 9.52
CA GLY A 86 -12.16 1.18 9.52
C GLY A 86 -11.99 0.03 10.50
N GLU A 87 -12.81 -1.00 10.34
CA GLU A 87 -12.67 -2.26 11.08
C GLU A 87 -11.34 -2.94 10.74
N ALA A 88 -10.71 -3.58 11.73
CA ALA A 88 -9.38 -4.16 11.62
C ALA A 88 -9.25 -5.13 10.44
N LEU A 89 -10.28 -5.92 10.13
CA LEU A 89 -10.27 -6.81 8.96
C LEU A 89 -10.33 -6.07 7.62
N LYS A 90 -11.14 -5.02 7.55
CA LYS A 90 -11.26 -4.19 6.35
C LYS A 90 -9.94 -3.47 6.09
N VAL A 91 -9.35 -2.90 7.15
CA VAL A 91 -8.05 -2.26 7.10
C VAL A 91 -6.93 -3.25 6.75
N LEU A 92 -6.96 -4.49 7.28
CA LEU A 92 -6.03 -5.56 6.88
C LEU A 92 -6.07 -5.81 5.38
N LYS A 93 -7.28 -6.02 4.82
CA LYS A 93 -7.47 -6.28 3.39
C LYS A 93 -6.99 -5.10 2.54
N ALA A 94 -7.28 -3.87 2.96
CA ALA A 94 -6.78 -2.67 2.29
C ALA A 94 -5.25 -2.56 2.35
N LEU A 95 -4.65 -2.87 3.50
CA LEU A 95 -3.19 -2.88 3.66
C LEU A 95 -2.56 -3.91 2.73
N GLU A 96 -3.09 -5.14 2.67
CA GLU A 96 -2.62 -6.19 1.76
C GLU A 96 -2.71 -5.77 0.29
N ALA A 97 -3.84 -5.17 -0.12
CA ALA A 97 -4.04 -4.68 -1.48
C ALA A 97 -3.05 -3.57 -1.85
N ILE A 98 -2.87 -2.57 -0.98
CA ILE A 98 -1.98 -1.44 -1.23
C ILE A 98 -0.53 -1.88 -1.23
N VAL A 99 -0.11 -2.64 -0.22
CA VAL A 99 1.27 -3.15 -0.13
C VAL A 99 1.59 -4.04 -1.34
N GLY A 100 0.65 -4.90 -1.76
CA GLY A 100 0.79 -5.69 -2.98
C GLY A 100 0.92 -4.83 -4.24
N HIS A 101 0.18 -3.73 -4.33
CA HIS A 101 0.27 -2.77 -5.43
C HIS A 101 1.61 -2.03 -5.46
N LEU A 102 2.06 -1.53 -4.30
CA LEU A 102 3.36 -0.87 -4.14
C LEU A 102 4.52 -1.82 -4.52
N ARG A 103 4.41 -3.11 -4.19
CA ARG A 103 5.38 -4.13 -4.60
C ARG A 103 5.50 -4.22 -6.12
N LYS A 104 4.37 -4.30 -6.82
CA LYS A 104 4.34 -4.37 -8.29
C LYS A 104 4.97 -3.13 -8.91
N PHE A 105 4.58 -1.95 -8.43
CA PHE A 105 5.16 -0.68 -8.88
C PHE A 105 6.68 -0.65 -8.71
N LEU A 106 7.20 -1.08 -7.55
CA LEU A 106 8.65 -1.12 -7.32
C LEU A 106 9.36 -2.10 -8.26
N ILE A 107 8.77 -3.25 -8.54
CA ILE A 107 9.35 -4.23 -9.46
C ILE A 107 9.41 -3.62 -10.87
N ASP A 108 8.32 -3.02 -11.32
CA ASP A 108 8.20 -2.48 -12.68
C ASP A 108 9.13 -1.27 -12.91
N HIS A 109 9.34 -0.44 -11.88
CA HIS A 109 10.15 0.77 -11.99
C HIS A 109 11.61 0.63 -11.55
N SER A 110 11.97 -0.43 -10.82
CA SER A 110 13.34 -0.60 -10.29
C SER A 110 14.08 -1.75 -10.96
N VAL A 111 13.46 -2.94 -11.06
CA VAL A 111 14.18 -4.13 -11.53
C VAL A 111 14.07 -4.34 -13.03
N LEU A 112 12.88 -4.16 -13.63
CA LEU A 112 12.68 -4.37 -15.07
C LEU A 112 13.55 -3.45 -15.95
N PRO A 113 13.67 -2.14 -15.67
CA PRO A 113 14.50 -1.26 -16.49
C PRO A 113 15.99 -1.61 -16.42
N LEU A 114 16.47 -2.21 -15.32
CA LEU A 114 17.85 -2.69 -15.22
C LEU A 114 18.09 -3.92 -16.10
N PHE A 115 17.11 -4.83 -16.19
CA PHE A 115 17.20 -5.99 -17.08
C PHE A 115 17.11 -5.59 -18.56
N GLU A 116 16.19 -4.69 -18.94
CA GLU A 116 16.04 -4.22 -20.33
C GLU A 116 17.26 -3.39 -20.81
N LYS A 117 17.84 -2.58 -19.92
CA LYS A 117 19.07 -1.82 -20.22
C LYS A 117 20.27 -2.74 -20.46
N ASN A 118 20.32 -3.89 -19.77
CA ASN A 118 21.37 -4.88 -19.98
C ASN A 118 21.18 -5.69 -21.27
N VAL A 119 19.95 -6.00 -21.68
CA VAL A 119 19.69 -6.71 -22.96
C VAL A 119 19.99 -5.81 -24.16
N SER A 120 19.64 -4.52 -24.09
CA SER A 120 19.93 -3.55 -25.16
C SER A 120 21.43 -3.34 -25.40
N MET A 121 22.26 -3.39 -24.34
CA MET A 121 23.72 -3.28 -24.47
C MET A 121 24.35 -4.49 -25.15
N ILE A 122 23.75 -5.67 -25.06
CA ILE A 122 24.27 -6.88 -25.72
C ILE A 122 23.99 -6.83 -27.23
N SER A 123 22.89 -6.21 -27.67
CA SER A 123 22.51 -6.11 -29.08
C SER A 123 23.17 -4.97 -29.87
N THR A 124 23.99 -4.12 -29.23
CA THR A 124 24.66 -2.98 -29.91
C THR A 124 26.12 -3.30 -30.29
N ASN A 125 26.53 -4.57 -30.15
CA ASN A 125 27.92 -4.99 -30.37
C ASN A 125 28.14 -5.81 -31.66
N ASP A 126 27.25 -5.66 -32.66
CA ASP A 126 27.43 -6.14 -34.04
C ASP A 126 27.53 -4.94 -34.99
#